data_AF-A0A9P6BF53-F1
#
_entry.id   AF-A0A9P6BF53-F1
#
_cell.length_a   1.000
_cell.length_b   1.000
_cell.length_c   1.000
_cell.angle_alpha   90.00
_cell.angle_beta   90.00
_cell.angle_gamma   90.00
#
_symmetry.space_group_name_H-M   'P 1'
#
loop_
_entity.id
_entity.type
_entity.pdbx_description
1 polymer ?
#
loop_
_entity_poly.entity_id
_entity_poly.type
_entity_poly.pdbx_seq_one_letter_code
_entity_poly.pdbx_strand_id
1 'polypeptide(L)'
;MTASKLIAILSLSKTIASVQNLDVDMDTWSQGYCRAVQDTVGSKFCPSSLSFLAKYWQDPQAEIQEATRIILLSAIERMSKSEIVSLVKYWSAFLPAAALPDSYSSQYMARSAVILGILGSENAEALPERIRKLVALSLTILLNDDSRISYKVASIDLLAQGFATWQPHIRADAVLNTLFFMAMDSQPGNTLVSRRARRAIAQIATVDPTLFVTTLTHDIMDAKKTGIKIGFLKLISIFSRKVWSLISLARFDNRVFELCSVSSAALDISKNPGVLYSGVHRIAEAIVKSLDPTHLQVREQLLPVATSVMVDLVQSFPQLDFHVGSQKLAVGTLEGAIVVYDLQTATRWQILEGHTGGVSAVSFSRDGKTIVSCSIKERAVRFWHPNPGFFGFHCYRIRSIDAESHSIRMDWGPGGEAIYL
;
A
#
# COMPACT_ATOMS: atom_id res chain seq x y z
N MET A 1 16.58 -37.26 -4.22
CA MET A 1 15.26 -36.73 -3.82
C MET A 1 14.77 -35.82 -4.94
N THR A 2 13.55 -35.99 -5.45
CA THR A 2 13.03 -35.16 -6.57
C THR A 2 12.30 -33.93 -6.05
N ALA A 3 12.20 -32.87 -6.85
CA ALA A 3 11.44 -31.66 -6.52
C ALA A 3 9.99 -31.97 -6.11
N SER A 4 9.36 -32.92 -6.80
CA SER A 4 8.01 -33.41 -6.48
C SER A 4 7.91 -34.05 -5.09
N LYS A 5 8.91 -34.84 -4.68
CA LYS A 5 8.94 -35.48 -3.36
C LYS A 5 9.11 -34.44 -2.27
N LEU A 6 9.94 -33.41 -2.49
CA LEU A 6 10.18 -32.39 -1.48
C LEU A 6 8.97 -31.47 -1.29
N ILE A 7 8.28 -31.08 -2.38
CA ILE A 7 6.99 -30.39 -2.29
C ILE A 7 6.00 -31.23 -1.50
N ALA A 8 5.86 -32.52 -1.84
CA ALA A 8 4.92 -33.41 -1.16
C ALA A 8 5.22 -33.56 0.34
N ILE A 9 6.49 -33.70 0.72
CA ILE A 9 6.90 -33.77 2.13
C ILE A 9 6.48 -32.49 2.86
N LEU A 10 6.87 -31.32 2.37
CA LEU A 10 6.57 -30.05 3.04
C LEU A 10 5.05 -29.79 3.10
N SER A 11 4.33 -30.01 2.00
CA SER A 11 2.88 -29.80 1.96
C SER A 11 2.16 -30.74 2.92
N LEU A 12 2.51 -32.04 2.93
CA LEU A 12 1.91 -33.02 3.83
C LEU A 12 2.24 -32.74 5.29
N SER A 13 3.50 -32.38 5.60
CA SER A 13 3.91 -32.00 6.94
C SER A 13 3.08 -30.82 7.48
N LYS A 14 2.83 -29.81 6.64
CA LYS A 14 2.00 -28.66 7.03
C LYS A 14 0.53 -29.05 7.22
N THR A 15 -0.02 -29.87 6.34
CA THR A 15 -1.39 -30.39 6.49
C THR A 15 -1.53 -31.23 7.77
N ILE A 16 -0.56 -32.10 8.07
CA ILE A 16 -0.57 -32.93 9.29
C ILE A 16 -0.51 -32.05 10.54
N ALA A 17 0.39 -31.06 10.57
CA ALA A 17 0.49 -30.14 11.70
C ALA A 17 -0.81 -29.37 11.94
N SER A 18 -1.46 -28.91 10.87
CA SER A 18 -2.76 -28.23 10.95
C SER A 18 -3.87 -29.16 11.44
N VAL A 19 -3.94 -30.41 10.95
CA VAL A 19 -4.98 -31.37 11.34
C VAL A 19 -4.81 -31.81 12.80
N GLN A 20 -3.56 -31.94 13.25
CA GLN A 20 -3.24 -32.36 14.62
C GLN A 20 -3.19 -31.19 15.62
N ASN A 21 -3.45 -29.95 15.17
CA ASN A 21 -3.31 -28.73 15.98
C ASN A 21 -1.95 -28.65 16.70
N LEU A 22 -0.87 -28.99 16.01
CA LEU A 22 0.48 -28.87 16.54
C LEU A 22 0.88 -27.39 16.59
N ASP A 23 1.35 -26.92 17.74
CA ASP A 23 1.90 -25.57 17.92
C ASP A 23 3.36 -25.54 17.46
N VAL A 24 3.56 -25.67 16.15
CA VAL A 24 4.88 -25.66 15.51
C VAL A 24 4.90 -24.59 14.43
N ASP A 25 5.94 -23.76 14.46
CA ASP A 25 6.25 -22.86 13.35
C ASP A 25 6.72 -23.67 12.13
N MET A 26 5.75 -24.04 11.30
CA MET A 26 5.97 -24.87 10.11
C MET A 26 6.81 -24.17 9.04
N ASP A 27 6.88 -22.84 9.04
CA ASP A 27 7.66 -22.11 8.04
C ASP A 27 9.14 -22.14 8.40
N THR A 28 9.47 -21.88 9.67
CA THR A 28 10.83 -22.05 10.21
C THR A 28 11.28 -23.51 10.08
N TRP A 29 10.40 -24.46 10.39
CA TRP A 29 10.70 -25.88 10.22
C TRP A 29 10.98 -26.24 8.76
N SER A 30 10.14 -25.78 7.82
CA SER A 30 10.30 -26.09 6.39
C SER A 30 11.58 -25.52 5.80
N GLN A 31 11.96 -24.30 6.20
CA GLN A 31 13.24 -23.69 5.83
C GLN A 31 14.42 -24.50 6.41
N GLY A 32 14.33 -24.86 7.69
CA GLY A 32 15.32 -25.70 8.37
C GLY A 32 15.47 -27.06 7.70
N TYR A 33 14.36 -27.69 7.30
CA TYR A 33 14.35 -28.97 6.60
C TYR A 33 15.04 -28.87 5.24
N CYS A 34 14.70 -27.86 4.43
CA CYS A 34 15.35 -27.64 3.13
C CYS A 34 16.87 -27.48 3.27
N ARG A 35 17.31 -26.78 4.31
CA ARG A 35 18.73 -26.59 4.62
C ARG A 35 19.39 -27.89 5.04
N ALA A 36 18.83 -28.57 6.05
CA ALA A 36 19.37 -29.78 6.65
C ALA A 36 19.50 -30.93 5.64
N VAL A 37 18.53 -31.13 4.75
CA VAL A 37 18.60 -32.26 3.80
C VAL A 37 19.75 -32.11 2.83
N GLN A 38 19.98 -30.90 2.32
CA GLN A 38 21.10 -30.66 1.42
C GLN A 38 22.45 -30.78 2.14
N ASP A 39 22.54 -30.33 3.39
CA ASP A 39 23.77 -30.43 4.18
C ASP A 39 24.08 -31.91 4.53
N THR A 40 23.04 -32.69 4.84
CA THR A 40 23.14 -34.13 5.17
C THR A 40 23.50 -34.99 3.95
N VAL A 41 22.92 -34.68 2.79
CA VAL A 41 23.18 -35.44 1.55
C VAL A 41 24.52 -35.02 0.90
N GLY A 42 24.97 -33.79 1.13
CA GLY A 42 26.24 -33.27 0.65
C GLY A 42 26.35 -33.26 -0.87
N SER A 43 27.47 -33.74 -1.39
CA SER A 43 27.80 -33.69 -2.83
C SER A 43 26.86 -34.50 -3.74
N LYS A 44 26.07 -35.42 -3.18
CA LYS A 44 25.07 -36.20 -3.93
C LYS A 44 23.71 -35.49 -4.04
N PHE A 45 23.57 -34.30 -3.44
CA PHE A 45 22.33 -33.56 -3.46
C PHE A 45 22.12 -32.93 -4.85
N CYS A 46 21.07 -33.38 -5.55
CA CYS A 46 20.64 -32.74 -6.79
C CYS A 46 19.56 -31.68 -6.47
N PRO A 47 19.82 -30.38 -6.70
CA PRO A 47 18.83 -29.35 -6.46
C PRO A 47 17.62 -29.51 -7.37
N SER A 48 16.46 -29.09 -6.86
CA SER A 48 15.19 -29.10 -7.59
C SER A 48 15.27 -28.24 -8.84
N SER A 49 14.71 -28.72 -9.95
CA SER A 49 14.63 -27.91 -11.18
C SER A 49 13.81 -26.64 -10.94
N LEU A 50 14.44 -25.48 -11.10
CA LEU A 50 13.76 -24.18 -10.98
C LEU A 50 12.61 -24.04 -11.99
N SER A 51 12.75 -24.60 -13.19
CA SER A 51 11.65 -24.63 -14.17
C SER A 51 10.45 -25.44 -13.68
N PHE A 52 10.70 -26.51 -12.92
CA PHE A 52 9.63 -27.31 -12.33
C PHE A 52 8.96 -26.54 -11.19
N LEU A 53 9.73 -25.96 -10.28
CA LEU A 53 9.21 -25.17 -9.17
C LEU A 53 8.44 -23.92 -9.65
N ALA A 54 8.93 -23.21 -10.67
CA ALA A 54 8.26 -22.04 -11.23
C ALA A 54 6.84 -22.34 -11.76
N LYS A 55 6.55 -23.60 -12.14
CA LYS A 55 5.19 -24.04 -12.52
C LYS A 55 4.20 -23.93 -11.36
N TYR A 56 4.66 -24.17 -10.13
CA TYR A 56 3.85 -24.24 -8.92
C TYR A 56 3.92 -22.95 -8.07
N TRP A 57 4.56 -21.89 -8.58
CA TRP A 57 4.71 -20.60 -7.88
C TRP A 57 3.37 -19.94 -7.51
N GLN A 58 2.34 -20.17 -8.34
CA GLN A 58 0.96 -19.72 -8.13
C GLN A 58 -0.01 -20.91 -8.19
N ASP A 59 0.36 -22.03 -7.55
CA ASP A 59 -0.54 -23.17 -7.43
C ASP A 59 -1.80 -22.78 -6.65
N PRO A 60 -3.01 -23.25 -7.06
CA PRO A 60 -4.24 -22.97 -6.33
C PRO A 60 -4.26 -23.53 -4.91
N GLN A 61 -3.53 -24.63 -4.65
CA GLN A 61 -3.42 -25.20 -3.31
C GLN A 61 -2.35 -24.44 -2.53
N ALA A 62 -2.76 -23.85 -1.40
CA ALA A 62 -1.91 -22.96 -0.62
C ALA A 62 -0.65 -23.67 -0.10
N GLU A 63 -0.79 -24.92 0.32
CA GLU A 63 0.29 -25.75 0.86
C GLU A 63 1.34 -26.07 -0.21
N ILE A 64 0.90 -26.35 -1.44
CA ILE A 64 1.80 -26.62 -2.58
C ILE A 64 2.50 -25.33 -2.99
N GLN A 65 1.76 -24.23 -3.08
CA GLN A 65 2.31 -22.92 -3.40
C GLN A 65 3.41 -22.53 -2.41
N GLU A 66 3.12 -22.61 -1.11
CA GLU A 66 4.04 -22.16 -0.06
C GLU A 66 5.28 -23.05 0.05
N ALA A 67 5.11 -24.37 0.02
CA ALA A 67 6.23 -25.31 -0.06
C ALA A 67 7.11 -24.97 -1.27
N THR A 68 6.51 -24.77 -2.45
CA THR A 68 7.26 -24.40 -3.66
C THR A 68 8.06 -23.11 -3.48
N ARG A 69 7.47 -22.08 -2.87
CA ARG A 69 8.15 -20.80 -2.62
C ARG A 69 9.36 -20.99 -1.70
N ILE A 70 9.20 -21.70 -0.58
CA ILE A 70 10.28 -21.96 0.38
C ILE A 70 11.44 -22.68 -0.30
N ILE A 71 11.15 -23.72 -1.09
CA ILE A 71 12.16 -24.52 -1.78
C ILE A 71 12.92 -23.66 -2.79
N LEU A 72 12.21 -22.87 -3.58
CA LEU A 72 12.79 -22.07 -4.63
C LEU A 72 13.65 -20.94 -4.07
N LEU A 73 13.18 -20.25 -3.03
CA LEU A 73 13.95 -19.21 -2.34
C LEU A 73 15.20 -19.79 -1.67
N SER A 74 15.06 -20.92 -0.96
CA SER A 74 16.19 -21.62 -0.34
C SER A 74 17.22 -22.07 -1.38
N ALA A 75 16.76 -22.47 -2.58
CA ALA A 75 17.64 -22.84 -3.68
C ALA A 75 18.40 -21.63 -4.24
N ILE A 76 17.75 -20.48 -4.38
CA ILE A 76 18.38 -19.24 -4.87
C ILE A 76 19.39 -18.70 -3.85
N GLU A 77 19.06 -18.66 -2.56
CA GLU A 77 19.93 -18.18 -1.48
C GLU A 77 21.28 -18.91 -1.43
N ARG A 78 21.29 -20.20 -1.80
CA ARG A 78 22.48 -21.05 -1.73
C ARG A 78 23.31 -21.07 -3.01
N MET A 79 22.84 -20.46 -4.09
CA MET A 79 23.60 -20.43 -5.35
C MET A 79 24.85 -19.57 -5.22
N SER A 80 25.97 -20.10 -5.70
CA SER A 80 27.19 -19.32 -5.91
C SER A 80 26.98 -18.22 -6.95
N LYS A 81 27.80 -17.17 -6.89
CA LYS A 81 27.76 -16.08 -7.89
C LYS A 81 27.89 -16.60 -9.33
N SER A 82 28.69 -17.63 -9.57
CA SER A 82 28.86 -18.28 -10.88
C SER A 82 27.60 -19.02 -11.37
N GLU A 83 26.88 -19.67 -10.46
CA GLU A 83 25.62 -20.35 -10.77
C GLU A 83 24.53 -19.33 -11.10
N ILE A 84 24.45 -18.23 -10.34
CA ILE A 84 23.53 -17.12 -10.61
C ILE A 84 23.80 -16.53 -12.00
N VAL A 85 25.07 -16.26 -12.36
CA VAL A 85 25.42 -15.73 -13.68
C VAL A 85 24.99 -16.68 -14.81
N SER A 86 25.19 -17.99 -14.61
CA SER A 86 24.80 -19.01 -15.59
C SER A 86 23.28 -19.11 -15.73
N LEU A 87 22.56 -19.04 -14.61
CA LEU A 87 21.11 -19.03 -14.55
C LEU A 87 20.53 -17.83 -15.29
N VAL A 88 21.05 -16.63 -15.02
CA VAL A 88 20.63 -15.37 -15.66
C VAL A 88 20.89 -15.43 -17.16
N LYS A 89 22.07 -15.90 -17.56
CA LYS A 89 22.43 -16.05 -18.98
C LYS A 89 21.45 -16.98 -19.70
N TYR A 90 21.10 -18.12 -19.10
CA TYR A 90 20.16 -19.07 -19.68
C TYR A 90 18.74 -18.50 -19.79
N TRP A 91 18.17 -18.00 -18.69
CA TRP A 91 16.76 -17.60 -18.66
C TRP A 91 16.48 -16.28 -19.38
N SER A 92 17.46 -15.38 -19.46
CA SER A 92 17.27 -14.07 -20.11
C SER A 92 16.89 -14.18 -21.59
N ALA A 93 17.30 -15.25 -22.28
CA ALA A 93 16.98 -15.50 -23.69
C ALA A 93 15.47 -15.76 -23.92
N PHE A 94 14.75 -16.18 -22.89
CA PHE A 94 13.33 -16.54 -22.98
C PHE A 94 12.41 -15.42 -22.50
N LEU A 95 12.94 -14.28 -22.03
CA LEU A 95 12.12 -13.19 -21.51
C LEU A 95 11.13 -12.68 -22.58
N PRO A 96 9.84 -12.49 -22.25
CA PRO A 96 8.85 -11.92 -23.16
C PRO A 96 9.31 -10.65 -23.87
N ALA A 97 10.01 -9.75 -23.16
CA ALA A 97 10.50 -8.49 -23.73
C ALA A 97 11.74 -8.65 -24.63
N ALA A 98 12.39 -9.82 -24.61
CA ALA A 98 13.58 -10.13 -25.41
C ALA A 98 13.27 -11.12 -26.56
N ALA A 99 12.20 -11.89 -26.45
CA ALA A 99 11.85 -12.92 -27.41
C ALA A 99 11.16 -12.34 -28.67
N LEU A 100 11.46 -12.91 -29.82
CA LEU A 100 10.69 -12.64 -31.04
C LEU A 100 9.29 -13.29 -30.92
N PRO A 101 8.25 -12.73 -31.57
CA PRO A 101 6.84 -13.12 -31.37
C PRO A 101 6.50 -14.62 -31.54
N ASP A 102 7.36 -15.44 -32.14
CA ASP A 102 7.07 -16.87 -32.42
C ASP A 102 8.16 -17.85 -31.91
N SER A 103 9.18 -17.38 -31.18
CA SER A 103 10.38 -18.20 -30.95
C SER A 103 10.28 -19.25 -29.85
N TYR A 104 9.41 -19.07 -28.85
CA TYR A 104 9.39 -19.95 -27.68
C TYR A 104 7.97 -20.25 -27.21
N SER A 105 7.81 -21.40 -26.54
CA SER A 105 6.53 -21.70 -25.90
C SER A 105 6.23 -20.63 -24.85
N SER A 106 4.99 -20.16 -24.82
CA SER A 106 4.51 -19.19 -23.83
C SER A 106 4.73 -19.64 -22.38
N GLN A 107 4.96 -20.94 -22.14
CA GLN A 107 5.33 -21.45 -20.81
C GLN A 107 6.78 -21.12 -20.44
N TYR A 108 7.74 -21.25 -21.36
CA TYR A 108 9.13 -20.87 -21.09
C TYR A 108 9.26 -19.37 -20.88
N MET A 109 8.53 -18.58 -21.67
CA MET A 109 8.50 -17.13 -21.50
C MET A 109 8.01 -16.71 -20.12
N ALA A 110 6.87 -17.25 -19.69
CA ALA A 110 6.33 -16.93 -18.38
C ALA A 110 7.20 -17.43 -17.22
N ARG A 111 7.79 -18.64 -17.33
CA ARG A 111 8.72 -19.15 -16.32
C ARG A 111 9.99 -18.32 -16.21
N SER A 112 10.53 -17.83 -17.33
CA SER A 112 11.73 -16.99 -17.33
C SER A 112 11.50 -15.68 -16.56
N ALA A 113 10.36 -15.04 -16.79
CA ALA A 113 9.97 -13.81 -16.08
C ALA A 113 9.74 -14.07 -14.59
N VAL A 114 9.15 -15.21 -14.22
CA VAL A 114 8.97 -15.59 -12.81
C VAL A 114 10.32 -15.86 -12.14
N ILE A 115 11.19 -16.69 -12.72
CA ILE A 115 12.48 -17.07 -12.11
C ILE A 115 13.38 -15.84 -11.94
N LEU A 116 13.54 -15.04 -12.99
CA LEU A 116 14.37 -13.83 -12.92
C LEU A 116 13.71 -12.72 -12.12
N GLY A 117 12.39 -12.64 -12.12
CA GLY A 117 11.62 -11.73 -11.28
C GLY A 117 11.79 -12.04 -9.80
N ILE A 118 11.82 -13.32 -9.40
CA ILE A 118 12.10 -13.71 -8.02
C ILE A 118 13.53 -13.32 -7.66
N LEU A 119 14.51 -13.69 -8.49
CA LEU A 119 15.91 -13.38 -8.26
C LEU A 119 16.15 -11.86 -8.08
N GLY A 120 15.57 -11.01 -8.93
CA GLY A 120 15.75 -9.57 -8.82
C GLY A 120 14.90 -8.89 -7.75
N SER A 121 13.83 -9.54 -7.27
CA SER A 121 13.06 -9.04 -6.12
C SER A 121 13.80 -9.29 -4.81
N GLU A 122 14.50 -10.42 -4.69
CA GLU A 122 15.31 -10.75 -3.50
C GLU A 122 16.69 -10.09 -3.54
N ASN A 123 17.32 -10.04 -4.71
CA ASN A 123 18.67 -9.50 -4.89
C ASN A 123 18.78 -8.74 -6.23
N ALA A 124 18.56 -7.43 -6.19
CA ALA A 124 18.66 -6.56 -7.35
C ALA A 124 20.04 -6.61 -8.03
N GLU A 125 21.11 -6.74 -7.24
CA GLU A 125 22.50 -6.74 -7.72
C GLU A 125 22.88 -8.03 -8.46
N ALA A 126 22.14 -9.12 -8.23
CA ALA A 126 22.31 -10.37 -8.96
C ALA A 126 21.99 -10.24 -10.46
N LEU A 127 21.23 -9.21 -10.84
CA LEU A 127 20.83 -8.94 -12.21
C LEU A 127 21.56 -7.74 -12.80
N PRO A 128 22.26 -7.91 -13.94
CA PRO A 128 22.77 -6.77 -14.71
C PRO A 128 21.65 -5.80 -15.08
N GLU A 129 21.93 -4.50 -15.16
CA GLU A 129 20.92 -3.46 -15.41
C GLU A 129 20.08 -3.73 -16.66
N ARG A 130 20.71 -4.15 -17.76
CA ARG A 130 20.02 -4.55 -18.99
C ARG A 130 18.99 -5.66 -18.73
N ILE A 131 19.34 -6.64 -17.91
CA ILE A 131 18.44 -7.76 -17.57
C ILE A 131 17.33 -7.30 -16.64
N ARG A 132 17.61 -6.44 -15.64
CA ARG A 132 16.58 -5.84 -14.79
C ARG A 132 15.51 -5.14 -15.62
N LYS A 133 15.92 -4.35 -16.62
CA LYS A 133 15.00 -3.72 -17.56
C LYS A 133 14.14 -4.73 -18.32
N LEU A 134 14.76 -5.77 -18.90
CA LEU A 134 14.02 -6.79 -19.65
C LEU A 134 13.04 -7.58 -18.78
N VAL A 135 13.42 -7.89 -17.54
CA VAL A 135 12.55 -8.57 -16.56
C VAL A 135 11.37 -7.67 -16.20
N ALA A 136 11.62 -6.40 -15.86
CA ALA A 136 10.57 -5.45 -15.50
C ALA A 136 9.53 -5.29 -16.63
N LEU A 137 9.99 -5.09 -17.87
CA LEU A 137 9.11 -5.03 -19.05
C LEU A 137 8.35 -6.33 -19.28
N SER A 138 8.99 -7.48 -19.09
CA SER A 138 8.35 -8.79 -19.23
C SER A 138 7.25 -9.04 -18.20
N LEU A 139 7.47 -8.60 -16.95
CA LEU A 139 6.44 -8.65 -15.90
C LEU A 139 5.27 -7.73 -16.26
N THR A 140 5.52 -6.55 -16.85
CA THR A 140 4.44 -5.67 -17.35
C THR A 140 3.66 -6.30 -18.52
N ILE A 141 4.32 -7.03 -19.42
CA ILE A 141 3.64 -7.78 -20.49
C ILE A 141 2.71 -8.83 -19.88
N LEU A 142 3.22 -9.64 -18.95
CA LEU A 142 2.45 -10.70 -18.28
C LEU A 142 1.33 -10.16 -17.37
N LEU A 143 1.50 -8.98 -16.79
CA LEU A 143 0.44 -8.29 -16.04
C LEU A 143 -0.79 -8.01 -16.92
N ASN A 144 -0.57 -7.67 -18.19
CA ASN A 144 -1.63 -7.36 -19.14
C ASN A 144 -2.12 -8.59 -19.94
N ASP A 145 -1.57 -9.78 -19.68
CA ASP A 145 -1.98 -11.01 -20.35
C ASP A 145 -3.19 -11.66 -19.66
N ASP A 146 -4.36 -11.57 -20.29
CA ASP A 146 -5.61 -12.20 -19.80
C ASP A 146 -5.67 -13.71 -20.03
N SER A 147 -4.80 -14.29 -20.86
CA SER A 147 -4.86 -15.71 -21.21
C SER A 147 -4.48 -16.63 -20.05
N ARG A 148 -3.67 -16.15 -19.10
CA ARG A 148 -3.07 -16.95 -18.02
C ARG A 148 -3.06 -16.24 -16.68
N ILE A 149 -4.13 -16.43 -15.93
CA ILE A 149 -4.35 -15.83 -14.61
C ILE A 149 -3.19 -16.14 -13.65
N SER A 150 -2.62 -17.34 -13.65
CA SER A 150 -1.52 -17.71 -12.74
C SER A 150 -0.28 -16.84 -12.93
N TYR A 151 0.12 -16.54 -14.17
CA TYR A 151 1.27 -15.69 -14.44
C TYR A 151 0.98 -14.20 -14.26
N LYS A 152 -0.26 -13.77 -14.52
CA LYS A 152 -0.71 -12.43 -14.16
C LYS A 152 -0.59 -12.21 -12.65
N VAL A 153 -1.10 -13.14 -11.84
CA VAL A 153 -1.00 -13.06 -10.36
C VAL A 153 0.47 -13.10 -9.91
N ALA A 154 1.31 -13.94 -10.53
CA ALA A 154 2.74 -13.94 -10.25
C ALA A 154 3.38 -12.58 -10.56
N SER A 155 2.98 -11.94 -11.67
CA SER A 155 3.50 -10.63 -12.08
C SER A 155 3.07 -9.52 -11.12
N ILE A 156 1.82 -9.55 -10.65
CA ILE A 156 1.32 -8.64 -9.61
C ILE A 156 2.19 -8.74 -8.35
N ASP A 157 2.42 -9.95 -7.85
CA ASP A 157 3.21 -10.18 -6.63
C ASP A 157 4.68 -9.74 -6.82
N LEU A 158 5.32 -10.10 -7.95
CA LEU A 158 6.73 -9.82 -8.22
C LEU A 158 7.00 -8.34 -8.51
N LEU A 159 6.08 -7.66 -9.21
CA LEU A 159 6.18 -6.21 -9.43
C LEU A 159 6.10 -5.45 -8.11
N ALA A 160 5.25 -5.88 -7.17
CA ALA A 160 5.13 -5.25 -5.87
C ALA A 160 6.30 -5.58 -4.93
N GLN A 161 6.72 -6.85 -4.89
CA GLN A 161 7.81 -7.30 -4.02
C GLN A 161 9.15 -6.65 -4.40
N GLY A 162 9.48 -6.60 -5.69
CA GLY A 162 10.71 -6.00 -6.20
C GLY A 162 10.53 -4.56 -6.70
N PHE A 163 9.52 -3.82 -6.25
CA PHE A 163 9.12 -2.55 -6.88
C PHE A 163 10.29 -1.57 -7.04
N ALA A 164 11.13 -1.39 -6.02
CA ALA A 164 12.31 -0.54 -6.08
C ALA A 164 13.32 -0.98 -7.16
N THR A 165 13.46 -2.28 -7.40
CA THR A 165 14.31 -2.83 -8.46
C THR A 165 13.75 -2.52 -9.85
N TRP A 166 12.42 -2.57 -10.00
CA TRP A 166 11.75 -2.47 -11.29
C TRP A 166 11.44 -1.03 -11.69
N GLN A 167 11.10 -0.17 -10.73
CA GLN A 167 10.58 1.17 -10.92
C GLN A 167 11.38 2.04 -11.92
N PRO A 168 12.73 2.05 -11.93
CA PRO A 168 13.49 2.86 -12.89
C PRO A 168 13.33 2.43 -14.36
N HIS A 169 12.77 1.25 -14.61
CA HIS A 169 12.74 0.62 -15.93
C HIS A 169 11.34 0.48 -16.53
N ILE A 170 10.30 0.85 -15.78
CA ILE A 170 8.89 0.73 -16.19
C ILE A 170 8.16 2.06 -16.00
N ARG A 171 7.02 2.18 -16.69
CA ARG A 171 6.02 3.21 -16.38
C ARG A 171 5.28 2.84 -15.09
N ALA A 172 5.84 3.26 -13.97
CA ALA A 172 5.33 2.91 -12.64
C ALA A 172 3.89 3.43 -12.41
N ASP A 173 3.56 4.60 -12.94
CA ASP A 173 2.21 5.18 -13.00
C ASP A 173 1.24 4.23 -13.75
N ALA A 174 1.62 3.75 -14.93
CA ALA A 174 0.77 2.88 -15.74
C ALA A 174 0.56 1.52 -15.08
N VAL A 175 1.60 0.95 -14.47
CA VAL A 175 1.49 -0.31 -13.71
C VAL A 175 0.55 -0.13 -12.52
N LEU A 176 0.68 0.97 -11.78
CA LEU A 176 -0.18 1.25 -10.64
C LEU A 176 -1.65 1.47 -11.08
N ASN A 177 -1.89 2.17 -12.19
CA ASN A 177 -3.22 2.32 -12.78
C ASN A 177 -3.86 0.98 -13.11
N THR A 178 -3.11 0.09 -13.78
CA THR A 178 -3.56 -1.27 -14.08
C THR A 178 -3.93 -2.02 -12.80
N LEU A 179 -3.12 -1.91 -11.74
CA LEU A 179 -3.42 -2.51 -10.44
C LEU A 179 -4.66 -1.90 -9.79
N PHE A 180 -4.89 -0.58 -9.90
CA PHE A 180 -6.10 0.05 -9.39
C PHE A 180 -7.35 -0.51 -10.07
N PHE A 181 -7.36 -0.61 -11.41
CA PHE A 181 -8.48 -1.19 -12.13
C PHE A 181 -8.74 -2.65 -11.74
N MET A 182 -7.68 -3.45 -11.59
CA MET A 182 -7.79 -4.82 -11.09
C MET A 182 -8.33 -4.88 -9.64
N ALA A 183 -7.90 -3.97 -8.78
CA ALA A 183 -8.32 -3.91 -7.38
C ALA A 183 -9.80 -3.52 -7.22
N MET A 184 -10.32 -2.69 -8.13
CA MET A 184 -11.71 -2.25 -8.20
C MET A 184 -12.63 -3.28 -8.84
N ASP A 185 -12.11 -4.24 -9.59
CA ASP A 185 -12.90 -5.27 -10.24
C ASP A 185 -13.54 -6.21 -9.18
N SER A 186 -14.88 -6.22 -9.15
CA SER A 186 -15.68 -7.01 -8.23
C SER A 186 -16.32 -8.24 -8.88
N GLN A 187 -15.94 -8.59 -10.11
CA GLN A 187 -16.49 -9.78 -10.77
C GLN A 187 -16.08 -11.07 -10.02
N PRO A 188 -16.99 -12.03 -9.78
CA PRO A 188 -16.70 -13.23 -8.98
C PRO A 188 -15.48 -14.03 -9.46
N GLY A 189 -15.28 -14.11 -10.78
CA GLY A 189 -14.14 -14.80 -11.39
C GLY A 189 -12.78 -14.12 -11.18
N ASN A 190 -12.76 -12.83 -10.84
CA ASN A 190 -11.55 -12.03 -10.70
C ASN A 190 -11.16 -11.75 -9.24
N THR A 191 -11.91 -12.28 -8.28
CA THR A 191 -11.71 -12.06 -6.84
C THR A 191 -10.27 -12.28 -6.36
N LEU A 192 -9.58 -13.32 -6.88
CA LEU A 192 -8.17 -13.58 -6.59
C LEU A 192 -7.26 -12.45 -7.08
N VAL A 193 -7.44 -12.02 -8.33
CA VAL A 193 -6.67 -10.93 -8.96
C VAL A 193 -6.90 -9.64 -8.20
N SER A 194 -8.15 -9.29 -7.89
CA SER A 194 -8.48 -8.06 -7.17
C SER A 194 -7.88 -8.05 -5.76
N ARG A 195 -7.92 -9.18 -5.05
CA ARG A 195 -7.29 -9.31 -3.73
C ARG A 195 -5.78 -9.16 -3.79
N ARG A 196 -5.13 -9.77 -4.78
CA ARG A 196 -3.68 -9.69 -5.00
C ARG A 196 -3.27 -8.27 -5.41
N ALA A 197 -4.02 -7.62 -6.29
CA ALA A 197 -3.81 -6.24 -6.69
C ALA A 197 -3.91 -5.28 -5.49
N ARG A 198 -4.92 -5.42 -4.61
CA ARG A 198 -5.01 -4.62 -3.38
C ARG A 198 -3.79 -4.78 -2.46
N ARG A 199 -3.27 -6.01 -2.33
CA ARG A 199 -2.05 -6.29 -1.55
C ARG A 199 -0.82 -5.65 -2.22
N ALA A 200 -0.68 -5.79 -3.53
CA ALA A 200 0.40 -5.20 -4.31
C ALA A 200 0.42 -3.67 -4.23
N ILE A 201 -0.74 -3.03 -4.37
CA ILE A 201 -0.89 -1.58 -4.19
C ILE A 201 -0.41 -1.15 -2.80
N ALA A 202 -0.83 -1.86 -1.75
CA ALA A 202 -0.40 -1.55 -0.39
C ALA A 202 1.12 -1.62 -0.24
N GLN A 203 1.76 -2.65 -0.81
CA GLN A 203 3.21 -2.81 -0.80
C GLN A 203 3.92 -1.71 -1.59
N ILE A 204 3.50 -1.43 -2.83
CA ILE A 204 4.08 -0.37 -3.66
C ILE A 204 3.99 0.97 -2.93
N ALA A 205 2.85 1.25 -2.33
CA ALA A 205 2.61 2.49 -1.64
C ALA A 205 3.43 2.64 -0.34
N THR A 206 3.99 1.55 0.23
CA THR A 206 5.00 1.64 1.29
C THR A 206 6.39 2.01 0.77
N VAL A 207 6.71 1.60 -0.47
CA VAL A 207 8.00 1.89 -1.11
C VAL A 207 8.02 3.31 -1.69
N ASP A 208 6.94 3.70 -2.38
CA ASP A 208 6.76 5.03 -2.95
C ASP A 208 5.34 5.57 -2.68
N PRO A 209 5.11 6.13 -1.47
CA PRO A 209 3.83 6.74 -1.13
C PRO A 209 3.46 7.91 -2.04
N THR A 210 4.47 8.65 -2.52
CA THR A 210 4.25 9.84 -3.36
C THR A 210 3.65 9.44 -4.69
N LEU A 211 4.26 8.46 -5.37
CA LEU A 211 3.73 7.92 -6.62
C LEU A 211 2.30 7.42 -6.43
N PHE A 212 2.02 6.69 -5.35
CA PHE A 212 0.67 6.20 -5.07
C PHE A 212 -0.35 7.34 -4.97
N VAL A 213 -0.06 8.35 -4.16
CA VAL A 213 -0.97 9.47 -3.93
C VAL A 213 -1.16 10.29 -5.21
N THR A 214 -0.08 10.63 -5.92
CA THR A 214 -0.17 11.45 -7.14
C THR A 214 -0.96 10.73 -8.22
N THR A 215 -0.72 9.43 -8.39
CA THR A 215 -1.41 8.63 -9.40
C THR A 215 -2.88 8.46 -9.06
N LEU A 216 -3.20 8.11 -7.81
CA LEU A 216 -4.59 7.95 -7.36
C LEU A 216 -5.39 9.26 -7.48
N THR A 217 -4.81 10.38 -7.05
CA THR A 217 -5.50 11.68 -7.11
C THR A 217 -5.66 12.17 -8.54
N HIS A 218 -4.66 11.96 -9.40
CA HIS A 218 -4.78 12.23 -10.84
C HIS A 218 -5.93 11.43 -11.45
N ASP A 219 -6.01 10.12 -11.20
CA ASP A 219 -7.03 9.26 -11.77
C ASP A 219 -8.45 9.59 -11.27
N ILE A 220 -8.62 9.97 -10.00
CA ILE A 220 -9.92 10.45 -9.46
C ILE A 220 -10.39 11.69 -10.21
N MET A 221 -9.46 12.60 -10.50
CA MET A 221 -9.76 13.87 -11.16
C MET A 221 -10.02 13.68 -12.66
N ASP A 222 -9.23 12.88 -13.36
CA ASP A 222 -9.29 12.70 -14.81
C ASP A 222 -10.34 11.67 -15.28
N ALA A 223 -10.80 10.77 -14.39
CA ALA A 223 -11.76 9.74 -14.75
C ALA A 223 -13.07 10.29 -15.36
N LYS A 224 -13.30 10.02 -16.65
CA LYS A 224 -14.48 10.49 -17.38
C LYS A 224 -15.78 9.82 -16.94
N LYS A 225 -15.74 8.56 -16.51
CA LYS A 225 -16.91 7.79 -16.10
C LYS A 225 -17.11 7.86 -14.59
N THR A 226 -18.31 8.23 -14.15
CA THR A 226 -18.66 8.31 -12.72
C THR A 226 -18.44 6.98 -11.99
N GLY A 227 -18.74 5.85 -12.64
CA GLY A 227 -18.49 4.52 -12.05
C GLY A 227 -17.02 4.26 -11.71
N ILE A 228 -16.08 4.81 -12.50
CA ILE A 228 -14.64 4.70 -12.23
C ILE A 228 -14.27 5.57 -11.02
N LYS A 229 -14.77 6.81 -10.95
CA LYS A 229 -14.60 7.68 -9.77
C LYS A 229 -15.10 7.01 -8.49
N ILE A 230 -16.30 6.40 -8.54
CA ILE A 230 -16.86 5.62 -7.43
C ILE A 230 -15.93 4.48 -7.02
N GLY A 231 -15.35 3.76 -8.00
CA GLY A 231 -14.38 2.70 -7.75
C GLY A 231 -13.17 3.19 -6.96
N PHE A 232 -12.57 4.31 -7.37
CA PHE A 232 -11.41 4.89 -6.68
C PHE A 232 -11.75 5.36 -5.26
N LEU A 233 -12.92 5.99 -5.07
CA LEU A 233 -13.39 6.38 -3.74
C LEU A 233 -13.57 5.16 -2.83
N LYS A 234 -14.18 4.08 -3.33
CA LYS A 234 -14.30 2.82 -2.58
C LYS A 234 -12.93 2.22 -2.27
N LEU A 235 -11.97 2.31 -3.19
CA LEU A 235 -10.61 1.85 -2.97
C LEU A 235 -9.94 2.62 -1.81
N ILE A 236 -10.12 3.95 -1.73
CA ILE A 236 -9.65 4.75 -0.59
C ILE A 236 -10.29 4.27 0.71
N SER A 237 -11.61 4.05 0.73
CA SER A 237 -12.33 3.52 1.91
C SER A 237 -11.76 2.18 2.40
N ILE A 238 -11.40 1.27 1.48
CA ILE A 238 -10.79 -0.02 1.86
C ILE A 238 -9.46 0.20 2.59
N PHE A 239 -8.64 1.14 2.12
CA PHE A 239 -7.37 1.45 2.76
C PHE A 239 -7.54 2.20 4.09
N SER A 240 -8.41 3.21 4.15
CA SER A 240 -8.64 4.00 5.38
C SER A 240 -9.29 3.18 6.49
N ARG A 241 -10.30 2.34 6.18
CA ARG A 241 -10.93 1.47 7.20
C ARG A 241 -9.95 0.47 7.80
N LYS A 242 -8.98 -0.01 7.02
CA LYS A 242 -7.93 -0.89 7.54
C LYS A 242 -7.02 -0.15 8.52
N VAL A 243 -6.71 1.11 8.24
CA VAL A 243 -6.00 2.00 9.19
C VAL A 243 -6.82 2.17 10.47
N TRP A 244 -8.10 2.52 10.35
CA TRP A 244 -8.99 2.65 11.50
C TRP A 244 -9.08 1.37 12.34
N SER A 245 -9.27 0.20 11.70
CA SER A 245 -9.34 -1.08 12.40
C SER A 245 -8.07 -1.40 13.19
N LEU A 246 -6.89 -1.01 12.69
CA LEU A 246 -5.63 -1.19 13.42
C LEU A 246 -5.55 -0.22 14.63
N ILE A 247 -5.99 1.02 14.45
CA ILE A 247 -6.05 2.02 15.53
C ILE A 247 -7.07 1.62 16.60
N SER A 248 -8.25 1.11 16.21
CA SER A 248 -9.30 0.68 17.13
C SER A 248 -8.94 -0.60 17.88
N LEU A 249 -8.22 -1.54 17.25
CA LEU A 249 -7.69 -2.72 17.95
C LEU A 249 -6.62 -2.33 18.99
N ALA A 250 -5.92 -1.22 18.76
CA ALA A 250 -5.04 -0.63 19.76
C ALA A 250 -5.78 0.18 20.84
N ARG A 251 -7.11 0.38 20.73
CA ARG A 251 -7.91 1.18 21.68
C ARG A 251 -9.32 0.64 21.95
N PHE A 252 -9.51 0.09 23.13
CA PHE A 252 -10.81 0.10 23.81
C PHE A 252 -10.83 1.25 24.82
N ASP A 253 -11.12 2.47 24.37
CA ASP A 253 -12.12 3.35 25.01
C ASP A 253 -12.24 4.72 24.30
N ASN A 254 -13.44 5.29 24.43
CA ASN A 254 -13.99 6.51 23.82
C ASN A 254 -13.02 7.58 23.28
N ARG A 255 -13.09 7.84 21.95
CA ARG A 255 -12.54 9.01 21.22
C ARG A 255 -11.13 9.44 21.64
N VAL A 256 -10.25 8.48 21.89
CA VAL A 256 -8.85 8.74 22.23
C VAL A 256 -8.04 8.77 20.93
N PHE A 257 -7.30 9.85 20.68
CA PHE A 257 -6.19 9.93 19.71
C PHE A 257 -4.88 10.03 20.49
N GLU A 258 -4.30 8.89 20.84
CA GLU A 258 -2.89 8.76 21.24
C GLU A 258 -2.07 8.66 19.95
N LEU A 259 -1.04 9.49 19.81
CA LEU A 259 -0.03 9.29 18.77
C LEU A 259 1.32 9.22 19.48
N CYS A 260 1.94 8.03 19.38
CA CYS A 260 3.38 7.73 19.39
C CYS A 260 4.21 7.78 20.69
N SER A 261 4.30 6.63 21.35
CA SER A 261 5.61 6.03 21.67
C SER A 261 5.76 4.63 21.05
N VAL A 262 5.33 4.45 19.80
CA VAL A 262 5.79 3.28 19.04
C VAL A 262 7.10 3.68 18.37
N SER A 263 8.19 3.43 19.09
CA SER A 263 9.50 3.23 18.49
C SER A 263 9.33 2.35 17.26
N SER A 264 10.10 2.65 16.22
CA SER A 264 10.11 2.05 14.89
C SER A 264 10.42 0.54 14.84
N ALA A 265 10.15 -0.22 15.90
CA ALA A 265 10.58 -1.61 16.09
C ALA A 265 9.45 -2.61 16.40
N ALA A 266 8.19 -2.19 16.62
CA ALA A 266 7.13 -3.12 17.08
C ALA A 266 5.87 -3.24 16.19
N LEU A 267 5.83 -2.58 15.03
CA LEU A 267 4.84 -2.88 13.99
C LEU A 267 5.53 -3.68 12.89
N ASP A 268 5.26 -4.98 12.89
CA ASP A 268 5.50 -5.89 11.78
C ASP A 268 5.20 -5.17 10.45
N ILE A 269 6.23 -5.09 9.61
CA ILE A 269 6.42 -4.17 8.47
C ILE A 269 5.32 -4.34 7.38
N SER A 270 4.44 -5.33 7.53
CA SER A 270 3.29 -5.64 6.68
C SER A 270 2.00 -4.85 7.01
N LYS A 271 1.97 -4.04 8.07
CA LYS A 271 0.77 -3.33 8.57
C LYS A 271 0.95 -1.81 8.68
N ASN A 272 1.47 -1.14 7.65
CA ASN A 272 1.80 0.30 7.74
C ASN A 272 0.61 1.23 7.37
N PRO A 273 -0.07 1.89 8.34
CA PRO A 273 -1.06 2.94 8.07
C PRO A 273 -0.45 4.26 7.56
N GLY A 274 0.88 4.39 7.53
CA GLY A 274 1.59 5.62 7.17
C GLY A 274 1.53 6.01 5.68
N VAL A 275 1.11 5.09 4.80
CA VAL A 275 1.05 5.33 3.34
C VAL A 275 0.20 6.55 3.00
N LEU A 276 -1.03 6.59 3.53
CA LEU A 276 -1.96 7.68 3.27
C LEU A 276 -1.60 8.93 4.08
N TYR A 277 -0.92 8.79 5.23
CA TYR A 277 -0.61 9.91 6.12
C TYR A 277 0.16 11.04 5.41
N SER A 278 1.12 10.68 4.55
CA SER A 278 1.91 11.67 3.79
C SER A 278 1.08 12.43 2.74
N GLY A 279 0.03 11.81 2.21
CA GLY A 279 -0.74 12.33 1.08
C GLY A 279 -2.20 12.61 1.38
N VAL A 280 -2.64 12.50 2.63
CA VAL A 280 -4.06 12.56 3.00
C VAL A 280 -4.66 13.91 2.59
N HIS A 281 -3.89 14.99 2.65
CA HIS A 281 -4.31 16.30 2.20
C HIS A 281 -4.66 16.35 0.70
N ARG A 282 -3.86 15.69 -0.16
CA ARG A 282 -4.13 15.61 -1.60
C ARG A 282 -5.33 14.73 -1.90
N ILE A 283 -5.49 13.64 -1.13
CA ILE A 283 -6.63 12.74 -1.27
C ILE A 283 -7.92 13.47 -0.87
N ALA A 284 -7.93 14.15 0.27
CA ALA A 284 -9.05 14.97 0.72
C ALA A 284 -9.40 16.02 -0.34
N GLU A 285 -8.40 16.73 -0.88
CA GLU A 285 -8.61 17.70 -1.96
C GLU A 285 -9.25 17.08 -3.20
N ALA A 286 -8.74 15.92 -3.67
CA ALA A 286 -9.28 15.24 -4.83
C ALA A 286 -10.74 14.80 -4.61
N ILE A 287 -11.07 14.34 -3.39
CA ILE A 287 -12.45 13.99 -3.03
C ILE A 287 -13.34 15.24 -3.07
N VAL A 288 -12.91 16.35 -2.45
CA VAL A 288 -13.67 17.60 -2.47
C VAL A 288 -13.91 18.07 -3.90
N LYS A 289 -12.87 18.14 -4.72
CA LYS A 289 -12.99 18.56 -6.13
C LYS A 289 -13.85 17.61 -6.97
N SER A 290 -13.93 16.33 -6.60
CA SER A 290 -14.82 15.38 -7.28
C SER A 290 -16.31 15.69 -7.07
N LEU A 291 -16.65 16.52 -6.07
CA LEU A 291 -18.01 16.94 -5.72
C LEU A 291 -18.40 18.31 -6.30
N ASP A 292 -17.78 18.71 -7.42
CA ASP A 292 -18.03 20.00 -8.08
C ASP A 292 -19.55 20.26 -8.30
N PRO A 293 -20.11 21.37 -7.77
CA PRO A 293 -21.51 21.74 -7.96
C PRO A 293 -21.93 21.95 -9.42
N THR A 294 -21.00 22.25 -10.32
CA THR A 294 -21.31 22.50 -11.74
C THR A 294 -21.78 21.24 -12.48
N HIS A 295 -21.47 20.06 -11.95
CA HIS A 295 -21.83 18.76 -12.52
C HIS A 295 -22.82 17.99 -11.63
N LEU A 296 -24.05 18.51 -11.50
CA LEU A 296 -25.08 18.02 -10.56
C LEU A 296 -25.31 16.50 -10.61
N GLN A 297 -25.49 15.91 -11.79
CA GLN A 297 -25.74 14.45 -11.92
C GLN A 297 -24.57 13.59 -11.41
N VAL A 298 -23.33 14.03 -11.67
CA VAL A 298 -22.13 13.32 -11.21
C VAL A 298 -22.00 13.49 -9.69
N ARG A 299 -22.23 14.71 -9.19
CA ARG A 299 -22.20 15.02 -7.77
C ARG A 299 -23.20 14.18 -6.98
N GLU A 300 -24.45 14.07 -7.42
CA GLU A 300 -25.48 13.27 -6.76
C GLU A 300 -25.08 11.80 -6.60
N GLN A 301 -24.44 11.22 -7.63
CA GLN A 301 -23.97 9.83 -7.59
C GLN A 301 -22.74 9.65 -6.69
N LEU A 302 -21.84 10.63 -6.63
CA LEU A 302 -20.62 10.57 -5.83
C LEU A 302 -20.87 10.89 -4.35
N LEU A 303 -21.84 11.75 -4.04
CA LEU A 303 -22.04 12.30 -2.71
C LEU A 303 -22.15 11.22 -1.61
N PRO A 304 -22.91 10.12 -1.75
CA PRO A 304 -23.00 9.10 -0.70
C PRO A 304 -21.67 8.41 -0.43
N VAL A 305 -20.94 8.07 -1.50
CA VAL A 305 -19.66 7.37 -1.40
C VAL A 305 -18.58 8.30 -0.88
N ALA A 306 -18.50 9.52 -1.41
CA ALA A 306 -17.56 10.54 -0.94
C ALA A 306 -17.81 10.87 0.54
N THR A 307 -19.06 11.01 0.98
CA THR A 307 -19.39 11.25 2.40
C THR A 307 -18.89 10.11 3.28
N SER A 308 -19.13 8.84 2.89
CA SER A 308 -18.61 7.69 3.64
C SER A 308 -17.09 7.69 3.71
N VAL A 309 -16.41 7.98 2.59
CA VAL A 309 -14.93 8.04 2.55
C VAL A 309 -14.41 9.17 3.42
N MET A 310 -15.05 10.34 3.38
CA MET A 310 -14.68 11.50 4.20
C MET A 310 -14.82 11.19 5.69
N VAL A 311 -15.89 10.50 6.10
CA VAL A 311 -16.05 10.02 7.47
C VAL A 311 -14.92 9.05 7.85
N ASP A 312 -14.64 8.06 7.00
CA ASP A 312 -13.55 7.10 7.23
C ASP A 312 -12.19 7.82 7.36
N LEU A 313 -11.93 8.83 6.53
CA LEU A 313 -10.69 9.62 6.56
C LEU A 313 -10.58 10.49 7.81
N VAL A 314 -11.62 11.25 8.18
CA VAL A 314 -11.62 12.11 9.38
C VAL A 314 -11.44 11.27 10.65
N GLN A 315 -12.02 10.07 10.70
CA GLN A 315 -11.82 9.15 11.82
C GLN A 315 -10.41 8.55 11.85
N SER A 316 -9.80 8.33 10.68
CA SER A 316 -8.49 7.67 10.58
C SER A 316 -7.30 8.63 10.72
N PHE A 317 -7.46 9.89 10.35
CA PHE A 317 -6.35 10.86 10.23
C PHE A 317 -6.62 12.12 11.05
N PRO A 318 -5.86 12.36 12.14
CA PRO A 318 -6.03 13.55 12.99
C PRO A 318 -5.77 14.88 12.29
N GLN A 319 -5.09 14.86 11.15
CA GLN A 319 -4.88 16.04 10.31
C GLN A 319 -6.16 16.55 9.66
N LEU A 320 -7.24 15.77 9.69
CA LEU A 320 -8.52 16.09 9.11
C LEU A 320 -9.56 16.28 10.21
N ASP A 321 -10.35 17.35 10.11
CA ASP A 321 -11.57 17.47 10.91
C ASP A 321 -12.70 18.08 10.08
N PHE A 322 -13.92 17.68 10.39
CA PHE A 322 -15.12 18.10 9.69
C PHE A 322 -16.14 18.73 10.64
N HIS A 323 -16.43 20.00 10.39
CA HIS A 323 -17.48 20.70 11.11
C HIS A 323 -18.83 20.55 10.39
N VAL A 324 -19.71 19.76 10.99
CA VAL A 324 -21.04 19.41 10.44
C VAL A 324 -21.91 20.65 10.22
N GLY A 325 -21.92 21.61 11.15
CA GLY A 325 -22.82 22.76 11.07
C GLY A 325 -22.51 23.69 9.90
N SER A 326 -21.23 23.96 9.64
CA SER A 326 -20.80 24.84 8.55
C SER A 326 -20.43 24.08 7.27
N GLN A 327 -20.50 22.74 7.27
CA GLN A 327 -20.05 21.90 6.15
C GLN A 327 -18.62 22.20 5.70
N LYS A 328 -17.73 22.48 6.67
CA LYS A 328 -16.33 22.80 6.40
C LYS A 328 -15.42 21.65 6.80
N LEU A 329 -14.43 21.38 5.95
CA LEU A 329 -13.38 20.42 6.20
C LEU A 329 -12.06 21.16 6.40
N ALA A 330 -11.38 20.93 7.51
CA ALA A 330 -10.02 21.42 7.72
C ALA A 330 -9.03 20.29 7.45
N VAL A 331 -7.95 20.62 6.75
CA VAL A 331 -6.94 19.67 6.28
C VAL A 331 -5.56 20.22 6.60
N GLY A 332 -4.87 19.61 7.54
CA GLY A 332 -3.46 19.87 7.82
C GLY A 332 -2.54 19.32 6.74
N THR A 333 -1.53 20.09 6.35
CA THR A 333 -0.51 19.69 5.37
C THR A 333 0.84 19.43 6.02
N LEU A 334 1.70 18.69 5.32
CA LEU A 334 3.08 18.48 5.75
C LEU A 334 3.94 19.77 5.72
N GLU A 335 3.52 20.76 4.94
CA GLU A 335 4.21 22.05 4.80
C GLU A 335 3.80 23.07 5.88
N GLY A 336 2.95 22.68 6.84
CA GLY A 336 2.53 23.55 7.95
C GLY A 336 1.32 24.46 7.63
N ALA A 337 0.77 24.39 6.42
CA ALA A 337 -0.48 25.04 6.10
C ALA A 337 -1.69 24.19 6.53
N ILE A 338 -2.79 24.85 6.87
CA ILE A 338 -4.11 24.22 7.03
C ILE A 338 -5.01 24.73 5.92
N VAL A 339 -5.54 23.84 5.10
CA VAL A 339 -6.49 24.20 4.05
C VAL A 339 -7.89 23.90 4.54
N VAL A 340 -8.74 24.92 4.54
CA VAL A 340 -10.16 24.80 4.88
C VAL A 340 -10.96 24.77 3.59
N TYR A 341 -11.70 23.69 3.35
CA TYR A 341 -12.59 23.53 2.22
C TYR A 341 -14.04 23.75 2.65
N ASP A 342 -14.83 24.35 1.76
CA ASP A 342 -16.28 24.38 1.85
C ASP A 342 -16.83 23.26 0.97
N LEU A 343 -17.50 22.27 1.58
CA LEU A 343 -18.06 21.12 0.87
C LEU A 343 -19.36 21.46 0.12
N GLN A 344 -20.02 22.58 0.43
CA GLN A 344 -21.20 23.00 -0.32
C GLN A 344 -20.80 23.44 -1.72
N THR A 345 -19.78 24.29 -1.80
CA THR A 345 -19.23 24.81 -3.05
C THR A 345 -18.14 23.93 -3.65
N ALA A 346 -17.63 22.94 -2.92
CA ALA A 346 -16.49 22.10 -3.31
C ALA A 346 -15.22 22.93 -3.61
N THR A 347 -15.04 24.05 -2.92
CA THR A 347 -13.93 24.99 -3.15
C THR A 347 -13.03 25.13 -1.92
N ARG A 348 -11.81 25.61 -2.15
CA ARG A 348 -10.91 26.06 -1.09
C ARG A 348 -11.48 27.35 -0.53
N TRP A 349 -11.90 27.34 0.72
CA TRP A 349 -12.47 28.49 1.40
C TRP A 349 -11.37 29.37 2.01
N GLN A 350 -10.37 28.76 2.65
CA GLN A 350 -9.24 29.50 3.21
C GLN A 350 -7.98 28.65 3.35
N ILE A 351 -6.82 29.32 3.38
CA ILE A 351 -5.53 28.75 3.76
C ILE A 351 -5.06 29.46 5.03
N LEU A 352 -4.69 28.68 6.05
CA LEU A 352 -4.15 29.17 7.31
C LEU A 352 -2.66 28.86 7.34
N GLU A 353 -1.85 29.90 7.26
CA GLU A 353 -0.39 29.80 7.23
C GLU A 353 0.17 30.26 8.58
N GLY A 354 1.08 29.48 9.14
CA GLY A 354 1.72 29.87 10.40
C GLY A 354 2.56 28.78 11.05
N HIS A 355 2.23 27.49 10.88
CA HIS A 355 3.11 26.42 11.35
C HIS A 355 4.35 26.34 10.47
N THR A 356 5.51 26.15 11.11
CA THR A 356 6.81 25.96 10.43
C THR A 356 7.16 24.48 10.24
N GLY A 357 6.39 23.59 10.87
CA GLY A 357 6.46 22.14 10.66
C GLY A 357 5.10 21.58 10.27
N GLY A 358 5.10 20.35 9.74
CA GLY A 358 3.87 19.67 9.32
C GLY A 358 2.82 19.62 10.43
N VAL A 359 1.57 19.87 10.04
CA VAL A 359 0.42 19.87 10.94
C VAL A 359 0.10 18.42 11.30
N SER A 360 0.13 18.11 12.59
CA SER A 360 -0.07 16.76 13.12
C SER A 360 -1.54 16.48 13.44
N ALA A 361 -2.26 17.48 13.93
CA ALA A 361 -3.69 17.41 14.18
C ALA A 361 -4.38 18.77 13.96
N VAL A 362 -5.67 18.72 13.62
CA VAL A 362 -6.56 19.87 13.48
C VAL A 362 -7.90 19.54 14.13
N SER A 363 -8.54 20.52 14.78
CA SER A 363 -9.91 20.36 15.28
C SER A 363 -10.70 21.68 15.22
N PHE A 364 -11.95 21.59 14.81
CA PHE A 364 -12.95 22.65 14.92
C PHE A 364 -13.57 22.68 16.31
N SER A 365 -13.82 23.89 16.80
CA SER A 365 -14.72 24.10 17.92
C SER A 365 -16.15 23.67 17.56
N ARG A 366 -16.94 23.37 18.59
CA ARG A 366 -18.34 22.94 18.43
C ARG A 366 -19.22 23.96 17.70
N ASP A 367 -18.89 25.24 17.80
CA ASP A 367 -19.58 26.33 17.10
C ASP A 367 -18.99 26.65 15.73
N GLY A 368 -17.89 25.97 15.34
CA GLY A 368 -17.20 26.14 14.06
C GLY A 368 -16.46 27.46 13.89
N LYS A 369 -16.38 28.29 14.95
CA LYS A 369 -15.73 29.60 14.91
C LYS A 369 -14.24 29.52 15.19
N THR A 370 -13.77 28.51 15.89
CA THR A 370 -12.35 28.39 16.23
C THR A 370 -11.80 27.12 15.61
N ILE A 371 -10.61 27.21 15.04
CA ILE A 371 -9.84 26.03 14.66
C ILE A 371 -8.62 25.98 15.57
N VAL A 372 -8.29 24.79 16.04
CA VAL A 372 -7.07 24.49 16.77
C VAL A 372 -6.23 23.56 15.93
N SER A 373 -4.94 23.80 15.88
CA SER A 373 -4.00 22.94 15.18
C SER A 373 -2.72 22.76 15.98
N CYS A 374 -2.04 21.63 15.79
CA CYS A 374 -0.73 21.41 16.39
C CYS A 374 0.27 20.91 15.37
N SER A 375 1.54 21.21 15.65
CA SER A 375 2.66 20.55 15.01
C SER A 375 3.54 19.94 16.10
N ILE A 376 3.72 18.62 16.06
CA ILE A 376 4.61 17.90 16.97
C ILE A 376 6.07 18.36 16.76
N LYS A 377 6.47 18.56 15.49
CA LYS A 377 7.83 18.99 15.15
C LYS A 377 8.14 20.40 15.67
N GLU A 378 7.16 21.29 15.60
CA GLU A 378 7.29 22.66 16.10
C GLU A 378 7.05 22.77 17.61
N ARG A 379 6.43 21.75 18.22
CA ARG A 379 5.96 21.78 19.61
C ARG A 379 5.06 22.99 19.87
N ALA A 380 4.16 23.27 18.93
CA ALA A 380 3.29 24.43 19.00
C ALA A 380 1.84 24.05 18.72
N VAL A 381 0.91 24.62 19.50
CA VAL A 381 -0.52 24.65 19.25
C VAL A 381 -0.92 26.06 18.82
N ARG A 382 -1.62 26.18 17.69
CA ARG A 382 -2.16 27.45 17.18
C ARG A 382 -3.67 27.47 17.27
N PHE A 383 -4.19 28.64 17.59
CA PHE A 383 -5.62 28.94 17.58
C PHE A 383 -5.92 29.92 16.48
N TRP A 384 -6.95 29.61 15.73
CA TRP A 384 -7.39 30.38 14.59
C TRP A 384 -8.81 30.86 14.87
N HIS A 385 -9.07 32.16 14.72
CA HIS A 385 -10.40 32.75 14.86
C HIS A 385 -10.72 33.63 13.65
N PRO A 386 -11.97 33.67 13.15
CA PRO A 386 -12.39 34.61 12.12
C PRO A 386 -12.18 36.04 12.62
N ASN A 387 -11.49 36.85 11.84
CA ASN A 387 -11.32 38.27 12.15
C ASN A 387 -12.55 39.04 11.62
N PRO A 388 -13.33 39.76 12.45
CA PRO A 388 -14.50 40.51 11.95
C PRO A 388 -14.15 41.63 10.94
N GLY A 389 -12.87 42.03 10.81
CA GLY A 389 -12.39 43.01 9.83
C GLY A 389 -11.69 42.44 8.59
N PHE A 390 -11.54 41.11 8.48
CA PHE A 390 -10.85 40.45 7.36
C PHE A 390 -11.60 39.18 6.98
N PHE A 391 -11.85 38.93 5.69
CA PHE A 391 -12.46 37.68 5.26
C PHE A 391 -11.50 36.51 5.50
N GLY A 392 -11.52 35.95 6.72
CA GLY A 392 -10.71 34.80 7.08
C GLY A 392 -10.41 34.65 8.57
N PHE A 393 -9.99 33.46 8.94
CA PHE A 393 -9.31 33.10 10.17
C PHE A 393 -7.90 33.71 10.23
N HIS A 394 -7.50 34.20 11.41
CA HIS A 394 -6.14 34.61 11.71
C HIS A 394 -5.64 33.86 12.95
N CYS A 395 -4.33 33.62 13.04
CA CYS A 395 -3.74 33.07 14.24
C CYS A 395 -3.75 34.16 15.31
N TYR A 396 -4.53 33.97 16.38
CA TYR A 396 -4.67 34.95 17.46
C TYR A 396 -4.00 34.49 18.77
N ARG A 397 -3.55 33.23 18.81
CA ARG A 397 -2.86 32.65 19.97
C ARG A 397 -1.98 31.48 19.55
N ILE A 398 -0.80 31.40 20.17
CA ILE A 398 0.14 30.28 20.06
C ILE A 398 0.47 29.79 21.47
N ARG A 399 0.51 28.49 21.67
CA ARG A 399 0.98 27.84 22.91
C ARG A 399 2.10 26.85 22.59
N SER A 400 3.15 26.83 23.41
CA SER A 400 4.19 25.80 23.34
C SER A 400 3.74 24.52 24.02
N ILE A 401 4.26 23.38 23.54
CA ILE A 401 4.04 22.05 24.09
C ILE A 401 5.34 21.60 24.76
N ASP A 402 5.23 21.00 25.95
CA ASP A 402 6.39 20.52 26.70
C ASP A 402 7.11 19.39 25.96
N ALA A 403 8.44 19.35 26.10
CA ALA A 403 9.30 18.44 25.34
C ALA A 403 9.11 16.95 25.67
N GLU A 404 8.47 16.62 26.80
CA GLU A 404 8.24 15.26 27.29
C GLU A 404 6.88 14.68 26.85
N SER A 405 5.98 15.51 26.31
CA SER A 405 4.67 15.07 25.80
C SER A 405 4.84 14.38 24.45
N HIS A 406 4.81 13.04 24.46
CA HIS A 406 4.95 12.23 23.26
C HIS A 406 3.64 12.04 22.50
N SER A 407 2.50 12.31 23.13
CA SER A 407 1.16 12.29 22.54
C SER A 407 0.44 13.60 22.82
N ILE A 408 -0.32 14.08 21.84
CA ILE A 408 -1.18 15.26 22.00
C ILE A 408 -2.60 14.83 21.68
N ARG A 409 -3.46 14.80 22.70
CA ARG A 409 -4.91 14.70 22.51
C ARG A 409 -5.46 16.10 22.22
N MET A 410 -6.42 16.23 21.32
CA MET A 410 -7.21 17.47 21.19
C MET A 410 -8.67 17.15 21.49
N ASP A 411 -9.25 17.88 22.44
CA ASP A 411 -10.66 17.79 22.79
C ASP A 411 -11.22 19.19 23.07
N TRP A 412 -12.53 19.32 23.14
CA TRP A 412 -13.19 20.57 23.50
C TRP A 412 -13.98 20.39 24.80
N GLY A 413 -13.60 21.16 25.82
CA GLY A 413 -14.33 21.22 27.08
C GLY A 413 -15.73 21.81 26.92
N PRO A 414 -16.63 21.60 27.89
CA PRO A 414 -18.02 22.07 27.83
C PRO A 414 -18.16 23.60 27.69
N GLY A 415 -17.13 24.36 28.08
CA GLY A 415 -17.06 25.81 27.90
C GLY A 415 -16.49 26.28 26.55
N GLY A 416 -16.17 25.36 25.62
CA GLY A 416 -15.54 25.71 24.34
C GLY A 416 -14.03 25.99 24.46
N GLU A 417 -13.40 25.58 25.56
CA GLU A 417 -11.94 25.59 25.69
C GLU A 417 -11.37 24.34 25.04
N ALA A 418 -10.35 24.48 24.20
CA ALA A 418 -9.65 23.31 23.72
C ALA A 418 -8.75 22.75 24.84
N ILE A 419 -8.83 21.45 25.02
CA ILE A 419 -8.06 20.65 25.98
C ILE A 419 -7.01 19.92 25.15
N TYR A 420 -5.74 20.07 25.54
CA TYR A 420 -4.63 19.32 24.98
C TYR A 420 -3.87 18.65 26.12
N LEU A 421 -3.80 17.32 26.08
CA LEU A 421 -3.14 16.46 27.07
C LEU A 421 -2.00 15.69 26.40
#